data_AF-A0A3A8KSP7-F1
#
_entry.id   AF-A0A3A8KSP7-F1
#
_cell.length_a   1.000
_cell.length_b   1.000
_cell.length_c   1.000
_cell.angle_alpha   90.00
_cell.angle_beta   90.00
_cell.angle_gamma   90.00
#
_symmetry.space_group_name_H-M   'P 1'
#
loop_
_entity.id
_entity.type
_entity.pdbx_description
1 polymer ?
#
loop_
_entity_poly.entity_id
_entity_poly.type
_entity_poly.pdbx_seq_one_letter_code
_entity_poly.pdbx_strand_id
1 'polypeptide(L)'
;MTTIGKPGSRPTPVVKQEPVKVPAPVAARPNVVKAAVSQRMKDGFEAAPQRAAPARTQVLKESGGAEGGKAKADVKKKDDGGGGFLGGIASALGKAVQGVVDTLTKPQVSTNAEGRTVVNLGVGDNTATVSQNKDGGLTIKSGDDTVTLTAAQARGAIIEGGIGNDSITLDASVTQDLTLDGGAGDDTLTAGKGNDTVIGGEGKDTLSGLDGDDYLEGGAGDDTVEGGEGRDVLYGLDGNDTLTGGGGRDYIDGGAGDDKASGGTGDDQVIGGRGNDTLSGDAGNDAVAGGEGKDTVEGGTGTDKLYVEENETTSDAAKGERNIVDMTNAATVGSSVSVTGSADYQARVQSDLDALRSMPAGQELLRTLDASGKTTTISETKGGNNANGTPLSDGFMNADGTPGKGSDATVGYNRTRISLGASEEWMTRPPVVGLFHELVHASDITNGTLANGEKNGTRNLEPSAVGLPIDLDNDPKTPDVVQGGRPGENVLRDELNLPTRTHY
;
A
#
# COMPACT_ATOMS: atom_id res chain seq x y z
N MET A 1 -15.84 -20.00 -68.54
CA MET A 1 -14.96 -19.28 -67.59
C MET A 1 -15.50 -17.87 -67.45
N THR A 2 -16.16 -17.57 -66.33
CA THR A 2 -16.38 -16.19 -65.90
C THR A 2 -16.46 -16.21 -64.37
N THR A 3 -15.65 -15.36 -63.76
CA THR A 3 -15.20 -15.32 -62.37
C THR A 3 -16.27 -14.88 -61.36
N ILE A 4 -16.25 -15.51 -60.19
CA ILE A 4 -17.02 -15.16 -58.99
C ILE A 4 -16.42 -13.89 -58.36
N GLY A 5 -17.23 -12.85 -58.15
CA GLY A 5 -16.85 -11.62 -57.45
C GLY A 5 -16.93 -11.76 -55.94
N LYS A 6 -15.98 -11.14 -55.22
CA LYS A 6 -15.92 -11.07 -53.75
C LYS A 6 -17.12 -10.32 -53.14
N PRO A 7 -17.68 -10.75 -51.99
CA PRO A 7 -18.62 -9.94 -51.22
C PRO A 7 -17.92 -8.78 -50.50
N GLY A 8 -18.52 -7.59 -50.59
CA GLY A 8 -18.06 -6.35 -49.99
C GLY A 8 -18.31 -6.25 -48.48
N SER A 9 -17.44 -5.46 -47.84
CA SER A 9 -17.53 -5.01 -46.46
C SER A 9 -18.77 -4.15 -46.22
N ARG A 10 -19.50 -4.45 -45.14
CA ARG A 10 -20.63 -3.65 -44.65
C ARG A 10 -20.07 -2.69 -43.60
N PRO A 11 -20.22 -1.36 -43.73
CA PRO A 11 -19.80 -0.44 -42.68
C PRO A 11 -20.76 -0.55 -41.48
N THR A 12 -20.20 -0.75 -40.30
CA THR A 12 -20.90 -0.66 -39.01
C THR A 12 -21.36 0.79 -38.80
N PRO A 13 -22.58 1.06 -38.31
CA PRO A 13 -23.02 2.43 -38.06
C PRO A 13 -22.28 2.99 -36.85
N VAL A 14 -21.60 4.12 -37.03
CA VAL A 14 -21.12 4.96 -35.92
C VAL A 14 -22.35 5.55 -35.24
N VAL A 15 -22.73 5.00 -34.09
CA VAL A 15 -23.72 5.63 -33.21
C VAL A 15 -23.03 6.82 -32.56
N LYS A 16 -23.33 8.04 -33.02
CA LYS A 16 -23.00 9.25 -32.27
C LYS A 16 -23.93 9.32 -31.07
N GLN A 17 -23.42 9.09 -29.86
CA GLN A 17 -24.12 9.48 -28.63
C GLN A 17 -23.97 10.99 -28.44
N GLU A 18 -25.06 11.63 -27.99
CA GLU A 18 -25.05 13.05 -27.62
C GLU A 18 -24.18 13.27 -26.38
N PRO A 19 -23.48 14.41 -26.28
CA PRO A 19 -22.59 14.69 -25.15
C PRO A 19 -23.36 14.63 -23.82
N VAL A 20 -22.90 13.75 -22.93
CA VAL A 20 -23.42 13.62 -21.58
C VAL A 20 -23.15 14.92 -20.83
N LYS A 21 -24.17 15.42 -20.14
CA LYS A 21 -24.12 16.63 -19.34
C LYS A 21 -23.15 16.41 -18.18
N VAL A 22 -22.04 17.17 -18.16
CA VAL A 22 -21.05 17.17 -17.06
C VAL A 22 -21.80 17.38 -15.73
N PRO A 23 -21.79 16.41 -14.80
CA PRO A 23 -22.45 16.58 -13.52
C PRO A 23 -21.70 17.59 -12.65
N ALA A 24 -22.40 18.08 -11.62
CA ALA A 24 -21.84 19.01 -10.66
C ALA A 24 -20.58 18.42 -9.98
N PRO A 25 -19.59 19.25 -9.59
CA PRO A 25 -18.38 18.75 -8.95
C PRO A 25 -18.76 17.97 -7.68
N VAL A 26 -18.45 16.67 -7.70
CA VAL A 26 -18.51 15.81 -6.52
C VAL A 26 -17.39 16.28 -5.58
N ALA A 27 -17.62 16.20 -4.26
CA ALA A 27 -16.58 16.56 -3.31
C ALA A 27 -15.37 15.64 -3.54
N ALA A 28 -14.17 16.23 -3.67
CA ALA A 28 -12.94 15.48 -3.84
C ALA A 28 -12.74 14.51 -2.66
N ARG A 29 -12.27 13.30 -2.96
CA ARG A 29 -11.92 12.30 -1.95
C ARG A 29 -10.80 12.85 -1.06
N PRO A 30 -10.90 12.78 0.28
CA PRO A 30 -9.87 13.31 1.15
C PRO A 30 -8.56 12.52 0.96
N ASN A 31 -7.45 13.21 0.72
CA ASN A 31 -6.13 12.62 0.88
C ASN A 31 -5.70 12.73 2.35
N VAL A 32 -5.32 11.61 2.96
CA VAL A 32 -4.96 11.54 4.39
C VAL A 32 -3.55 10.99 4.63
N VAL A 33 -2.78 10.73 3.57
CA VAL A 33 -1.44 10.11 3.66
C VAL A 33 -0.50 10.93 4.54
N LYS A 34 -0.35 12.24 4.31
CA LYS A 34 0.53 13.06 5.15
C LYS A 34 0.19 12.98 6.64
N ALA A 35 -1.08 13.11 6.98
CA ALA A 35 -1.52 13.00 8.38
C ALA A 35 -1.31 11.60 8.94
N ALA A 36 -1.41 10.60 8.07
CA ALA A 36 -1.13 9.22 8.39
C ALA A 36 0.34 8.98 8.71
N VAL A 37 1.25 9.25 7.77
CA VAL A 37 2.70 9.12 7.99
C VAL A 37 3.13 9.87 9.24
N SER A 38 2.66 11.11 9.44
CA SER A 38 2.91 11.87 10.69
C SER A 38 2.40 11.18 11.96
N GLN A 39 1.37 10.37 11.86
CA GLN A 39 0.84 9.58 12.97
C GLN A 39 1.68 8.31 13.18
N ARG A 40 2.09 7.60 12.11
CA ARG A 40 3.07 6.49 12.22
C ARG A 40 4.35 6.95 12.90
N MET A 41 4.93 8.07 12.50
CA MET A 41 6.17 8.57 13.11
C MET A 41 6.02 8.90 14.59
N LYS A 42 4.83 9.32 15.04
CA LYS A 42 4.55 9.56 16.47
C LYS A 42 4.35 8.27 17.24
N ASP A 43 3.65 7.32 16.64
CA ASP A 43 3.32 6.06 17.31
C ASP A 43 4.52 5.08 17.26
N GLY A 44 5.51 5.39 16.40
CA GLY A 44 6.62 4.53 16.00
C GLY A 44 6.20 3.60 14.86
N PHE A 45 7.16 3.15 14.06
CA PHE A 45 6.99 2.21 12.94
C PHE A 45 6.16 0.94 13.30
N GLU A 46 6.02 0.66 14.60
CA GLU A 46 5.51 -0.56 15.20
C GLU A 46 4.10 -0.47 15.83
N ALA A 47 3.42 0.68 15.77
CA ALA A 47 2.16 0.83 16.49
C ALA A 47 0.95 0.20 15.77
N ALA A 48 0.54 -0.97 16.26
CA ALA A 48 -0.82 -1.46 16.06
C ALA A 48 -1.85 -0.43 16.60
N PRO A 49 -3.07 -0.35 16.02
CA PRO A 49 -4.06 0.65 16.43
C PRO A 49 -4.33 0.57 17.93
N GLN A 50 -3.96 1.63 18.65
CA GLN A 50 -4.35 1.77 20.05
C GLN A 50 -5.87 1.92 20.08
N ARG A 51 -6.58 0.89 20.56
CA ARG A 51 -7.95 1.11 21.05
C ARG A 51 -7.86 2.20 22.10
N ALA A 52 -8.51 3.34 21.84
CA ALA A 52 -8.61 4.45 22.78
C ALA A 52 -9.05 3.91 24.15
N ALA A 53 -8.09 3.76 25.07
CA ALA A 53 -8.39 3.47 26.45
C ALA A 53 -8.96 4.76 27.07
N PRO A 54 -10.07 4.69 27.83
CA PRO A 54 -10.59 5.88 28.48
C PRO A 54 -9.51 6.46 29.40
N ALA A 55 -9.30 7.77 29.27
CA ALA A 55 -8.27 8.53 29.94
C ALA A 55 -8.10 8.11 31.40
N ARG A 56 -6.97 7.46 31.72
CA ARG A 56 -6.51 7.35 33.11
C ARG A 56 -5.78 8.64 33.45
N THR A 57 -6.47 9.50 34.17
CA THR A 57 -5.89 10.64 34.88
C THR A 57 -4.73 10.15 35.74
N GLN A 58 -3.49 10.46 35.36
CA GLN A 58 -2.34 10.26 36.24
C GLN A 58 -2.47 11.24 37.40
N VAL A 59 -2.84 10.71 38.57
CA VAL A 59 -2.73 11.42 39.84
C VAL A 59 -1.24 11.49 40.19
N LEU A 60 -0.65 12.68 40.00
CA LEU A 60 0.61 13.05 40.64
C LEU A 60 0.43 12.89 42.15
N LYS A 61 1.16 11.94 42.75
CA LYS A 61 1.34 11.87 44.20
C LYS A 61 2.24 13.02 44.63
N GLU A 62 1.63 14.13 45.02
CA GLU A 62 2.29 15.09 45.89
C GLU A 62 2.48 14.44 47.28
N SER A 63 3.73 14.31 47.70
CA SER A 63 4.08 14.00 49.08
C SER A 63 4.11 15.31 49.86
N GLY A 64 3.09 15.52 50.69
CA GLY A 64 3.03 16.61 51.66
C GLY A 64 3.70 16.24 52.99
N GLY A 65 4.33 17.25 53.59
CA GLY A 65 4.77 17.32 54.98
C GLY A 65 5.52 18.64 55.19
N ALA A 66 4.82 19.74 55.45
CA ALA A 66 4.69 20.41 56.78
C ALA A 66 6.03 20.99 57.27
N GLU A 67 6.18 22.24 57.72
CA GLU A 67 5.26 23.20 58.30
C GLU A 67 6.00 24.57 58.46
N GLY A 68 5.25 25.68 58.40
CA GLY A 68 5.41 26.85 59.28
C GLY A 68 6.65 27.77 59.23
N GLY A 69 6.46 29.03 58.80
CA GLY A 69 7.31 30.14 59.27
C GLY A 69 7.34 31.38 58.39
N LYS A 70 6.54 32.40 58.71
CA LYS A 70 6.66 33.75 58.15
C LYS A 70 7.94 34.43 58.65
N ALA A 71 8.75 35.02 57.76
CA ALA A 71 9.52 36.24 58.06
C ALA A 71 9.92 36.97 56.77
N LYS A 72 9.66 38.29 56.76
CA LYS A 72 10.26 39.26 55.83
C LYS A 72 11.73 39.50 56.20
N ALA A 73 12.52 39.88 55.19
CA ALA A 73 13.47 41.01 55.17
C ALA A 73 14.89 40.69 54.70
N ASP A 74 15.40 41.68 53.97
CA ASP A 74 16.79 42.09 53.79
C ASP A 74 17.67 41.43 52.74
N VAL A 75 17.70 42.14 51.60
CA VAL A 75 18.85 42.33 50.73
C VAL A 75 20.10 42.63 51.58
N LYS A 76 21.10 41.77 51.50
CA LYS A 76 22.48 42.11 51.84
C LYS A 76 23.43 41.54 50.80
N LYS A 77 24.01 42.44 50.01
CA LYS A 77 25.22 42.18 49.21
C LYS A 77 26.31 41.64 50.13
N LYS A 78 26.96 40.55 49.69
CA LYS A 78 28.34 40.28 50.03
C LYS A 78 29.00 39.58 48.83
N ASP A 79 29.88 40.33 48.18
CA ASP A 79 30.92 39.76 47.33
C ASP A 79 31.83 38.89 48.21
N ASP A 80 32.23 37.73 47.68
CA ASP A 80 33.63 37.25 47.63
C ASP A 80 33.70 35.72 47.46
N GLY A 81 34.33 35.29 46.35
CA GLY A 81 35.12 34.08 46.13
C GLY A 81 34.72 32.74 46.79
N GLY A 82 34.34 31.76 45.95
CA GLY A 82 34.31 30.35 46.34
C GLY A 82 33.69 29.46 45.27
N GLY A 83 34.52 29.02 44.31
CA GLY A 83 34.13 28.00 43.33
C GLY A 83 33.87 26.64 43.99
N GLY A 84 33.03 25.84 43.34
CA GLY A 84 32.89 24.42 43.65
C GLY A 84 31.65 24.03 44.45
N PHE A 85 30.45 24.34 43.93
CA PHE A 85 29.28 23.47 44.16
C PHE A 85 28.19 23.69 43.09
N LEU A 86 27.98 24.94 42.67
CA LEU A 86 27.03 25.27 41.59
C LEU A 86 27.53 24.88 40.19
N GLY A 87 28.84 24.92 39.95
CA GLY A 87 29.45 24.46 38.69
C GLY A 87 29.34 22.94 38.49
N GLY A 88 29.28 22.16 39.57
CA GLY A 88 29.10 20.71 39.50
C GLY A 88 27.69 20.30 39.10
N ILE A 89 26.67 21.04 39.56
CA ILE A 89 25.27 20.80 39.23
C ILE A 89 24.97 21.24 37.79
N ALA A 90 25.50 22.39 37.34
CA ALA A 90 25.39 22.83 35.95
C ALA A 90 26.18 21.93 34.97
N SER A 91 27.36 21.43 35.37
CA SER A 91 28.14 20.45 34.59
C SER A 91 27.46 19.08 34.54
N ALA A 92 26.84 18.63 35.64
CA ALA A 92 26.10 17.38 35.68
C ALA A 92 24.79 17.46 34.87
N LEU A 93 24.06 18.58 34.94
CA LEU A 93 22.91 18.87 34.08
C LEU A 93 23.32 18.98 32.61
N GLY A 94 24.42 19.67 32.30
CA GLY A 94 24.96 19.77 30.94
C GLY A 94 25.39 18.41 30.39
N LYS A 95 26.00 17.55 31.20
CA LYS A 95 26.36 16.17 30.82
C LYS A 95 25.14 15.24 30.74
N ALA A 96 24.12 15.46 31.56
CA ALA A 96 22.88 14.70 31.49
C ALA A 96 22.05 15.08 30.25
N VAL A 97 21.98 16.38 29.93
CA VAL A 97 21.35 16.88 28.70
C VAL A 97 22.15 16.44 27.47
N GLN A 98 23.48 16.59 27.48
CA GLN A 98 24.32 16.09 26.40
C GLN A 98 24.23 14.57 26.28
N GLY A 99 24.17 13.83 27.38
CA GLY A 99 23.98 12.38 27.37
C GLY A 99 22.62 11.96 26.80
N VAL A 100 21.56 12.74 27.04
CA VAL A 100 20.22 12.52 26.44
C VAL A 100 20.22 12.88 24.96
N VAL A 101 20.89 13.96 24.56
CA VAL A 101 21.04 14.36 23.15
C VAL A 101 21.90 13.32 22.40
N ASP A 102 23.03 12.90 22.97
CA ASP A 102 23.92 11.88 22.40
C ASP A 102 23.23 10.52 22.26
N THR A 103 22.30 10.16 23.16
CA THR A 103 21.47 8.94 22.99
C THR A 103 20.45 9.06 21.88
N LEU A 104 20.06 10.28 21.50
CA LEU A 104 19.11 10.51 20.42
C LEU A 104 19.80 10.68 19.06
N THR A 105 21.07 11.08 19.01
CA THR A 105 21.81 11.36 17.76
C THR A 105 22.78 10.24 17.35
N LYS A 106 22.81 9.11 18.07
CA LYS A 106 23.71 7.99 17.79
C LYS A 106 22.93 6.73 17.46
N PRO A 107 23.46 5.85 16.59
CA PRO A 107 22.79 4.60 16.26
C PRO A 107 22.45 3.73 17.49
N GLN A 108 21.19 3.33 17.60
CA GLN A 108 20.67 2.44 18.63
C GLN A 108 20.17 1.12 18.02
N VAL A 109 20.48 0.01 18.68
CA VAL A 109 19.98 -1.32 18.27
C VAL A 109 18.91 -1.79 19.24
N SER A 110 17.76 -2.19 18.71
CA SER A 110 16.64 -2.72 19.49
C SER A 110 16.01 -3.93 18.80
N THR A 111 14.94 -4.46 19.40
CA THR A 111 14.15 -5.55 18.83
C THR A 111 12.69 -5.15 18.89
N ASN A 112 12.00 -5.23 17.75
CA ASN A 112 10.61 -4.81 17.65
C ASN A 112 9.64 -5.84 18.23
N ALA A 113 8.33 -5.54 18.20
CA ALA A 113 7.29 -6.42 18.75
C ALA A 113 7.19 -7.77 18.02
N GLU A 114 7.73 -7.84 16.81
CA GLU A 114 7.73 -9.01 15.92
C GLU A 114 9.04 -9.81 16.03
N GLY A 115 9.97 -9.37 16.87
CA GLY A 115 11.25 -10.02 17.11
C GLY A 115 12.32 -9.69 16.07
N ARG A 116 12.09 -8.72 15.17
CA ARG A 116 13.07 -8.24 14.19
C ARG A 116 14.05 -7.27 14.84
N THR A 117 15.30 -7.29 14.38
CA THR A 117 16.32 -6.32 14.82
C THR A 117 16.07 -4.97 14.16
N VAL A 118 16.08 -3.90 14.94
CA VAL A 118 15.96 -2.52 14.45
C VAL A 118 17.25 -1.77 14.76
N VAL A 119 17.80 -1.08 13.77
CA VAL A 119 18.93 -0.15 13.91
C VAL A 119 18.39 1.25 13.59
N ASN A 120 18.15 2.06 14.62
CA ASN A 120 17.71 3.44 14.47
C ASN A 120 18.93 4.36 14.49
N LEU A 121 19.15 5.14 13.43
CA LEU A 121 20.35 5.97 13.27
C LEU A 121 20.32 7.21 14.18
N GLY A 122 19.13 7.71 14.49
CA GLY A 122 18.89 8.77 15.46
C GLY A 122 18.28 10.02 14.83
N VAL A 123 18.35 11.14 15.54
CA VAL A 123 17.91 12.44 15.03
C VAL A 123 19.06 13.20 14.36
N GLY A 124 18.73 13.99 13.35
CA GLY A 124 19.65 14.72 12.48
C GLY A 124 19.86 14.02 11.14
N ASP A 125 20.56 14.69 10.24
CA ASP A 125 20.83 14.17 8.90
C ASP A 125 21.93 13.09 8.98
N ASN A 126 21.54 11.82 8.91
CA ASN A 126 22.46 10.70 8.98
C ASN A 126 22.93 10.26 7.58
N THR A 127 24.14 9.70 7.51
CA THR A 127 24.63 9.05 6.29
C THR A 127 25.21 7.70 6.65
N ALA A 128 24.50 6.64 6.27
CA ALA A 128 24.81 5.27 6.62
C ALA A 128 25.12 4.39 5.41
N THR A 129 26.17 3.57 5.53
CA THR A 129 26.46 2.47 4.59
C THR A 129 26.33 1.14 5.30
N VAL A 130 25.59 0.20 4.70
CA VAL A 130 25.39 -1.16 5.19
C VAL A 130 26.17 -2.14 4.32
N SER A 131 26.93 -3.04 4.95
CA SER A 131 27.75 -4.04 4.27
C SER A 131 27.54 -5.41 4.91
N GLN A 132 27.56 -6.46 4.09
CA GLN A 132 27.40 -7.84 4.58
C GLN A 132 28.76 -8.48 4.86
N ASN A 133 28.89 -8.97 6.09
CA ASN A 133 30.07 -9.69 6.55
C ASN A 133 30.07 -11.12 6.01
N LYS A 134 31.26 -11.75 5.94
CA LYS A 134 31.41 -13.13 5.45
C LYS A 134 30.66 -14.19 6.28
N ASP A 135 30.37 -13.88 7.54
CA ASP A 135 29.60 -14.75 8.43
C ASP A 135 28.08 -14.57 8.26
N GLY A 136 27.64 -13.68 7.37
CA GLY A 136 26.25 -13.30 7.17
C GLY A 136 25.75 -12.22 8.13
N GLY A 137 26.60 -11.68 9.01
CA GLY A 137 26.26 -10.48 9.78
C GLY A 137 26.26 -9.21 8.93
N LEU A 138 25.85 -8.09 9.52
CA LEU A 138 25.90 -6.77 8.87
C LEU A 138 26.83 -5.84 9.63
N THR A 139 27.48 -4.94 8.90
CA THR A 139 28.18 -3.79 9.45
C THR A 139 27.54 -2.53 8.89
N ILE A 140 26.98 -1.71 9.78
CA ILE A 140 26.36 -0.41 9.48
C ILE A 140 27.31 0.66 9.99
N LYS A 141 27.74 1.56 9.11
CA LYS A 141 28.56 2.73 9.48
C LYS A 141 27.75 3.98 9.24
N SER A 142 27.53 4.79 10.27
CA SER A 142 26.90 6.11 10.18
C SER A 142 27.85 7.15 10.74
N GLY A 143 28.41 8.00 9.89
CA GLY A 143 29.51 8.90 10.26
C GLY A 143 30.69 8.13 10.90
N ASP A 144 31.07 8.51 12.13
CA ASP A 144 32.13 7.86 12.90
C ASP A 144 31.64 6.63 13.70
N ASP A 145 30.33 6.42 13.78
CA ASP A 145 29.73 5.33 14.56
C ASP A 145 29.61 4.06 13.71
N THR A 146 29.75 2.89 14.35
CA THR A 146 29.67 1.58 13.69
C THR A 146 28.83 0.63 14.54
N VAL A 147 27.82 0.02 13.91
CA VAL A 147 26.99 -1.05 14.46
C VAL A 147 27.33 -2.34 13.73
N THR A 148 27.50 -3.43 14.46
CA THR A 148 27.68 -4.76 13.88
C THR A 148 26.58 -5.69 14.37
N LEU A 149 25.87 -6.30 13.43
CA LEU A 149 24.85 -7.30 13.68
C LEU A 149 25.41 -8.71 13.43
N THR A 150 25.05 -9.65 14.29
CA THR A 150 25.28 -11.07 14.00
C THR A 150 24.41 -11.54 12.82
N ALA A 151 24.77 -12.65 12.18
CA ALA A 151 23.95 -13.25 11.13
C ALA A 151 22.52 -13.61 11.56
N ALA A 152 22.29 -13.78 12.87
CA ALA A 152 20.94 -14.01 13.39
C ALA A 152 20.12 -12.71 13.46
N GLN A 153 20.76 -11.61 13.82
CA GLN A 153 20.14 -10.29 13.92
C GLN A 153 19.91 -9.65 12.55
N ALA A 154 20.81 -9.94 11.59
CA ALA A 154 20.78 -9.38 10.25
C ALA A 154 19.58 -9.82 9.41
N ARG A 155 19.03 -11.03 9.65
CA ARG A 155 17.90 -11.57 8.88
C ARG A 155 16.66 -10.69 9.05
N GLY A 156 16.26 -10.01 7.97
CA GLY A 156 15.13 -9.08 8.00
C GLY A 156 15.37 -7.93 8.98
N ALA A 157 16.60 -7.45 9.14
CA ALA A 157 16.84 -6.27 9.97
C ALA A 157 16.17 -5.04 9.35
N ILE A 158 15.76 -4.12 10.22
CA ILE A 158 15.19 -2.81 9.86
C ILE A 158 16.26 -1.76 10.15
N ILE A 159 16.53 -0.88 9.19
CA ILE A 159 17.42 0.28 9.36
C ILE A 159 16.55 1.54 9.22
N GLU A 160 16.43 2.31 10.31
CA GLU A 160 15.60 3.52 10.38
C GLU A 160 16.50 4.76 10.36
N GLY A 161 16.24 5.71 9.46
CA GLY A 161 16.89 7.03 9.42
C GLY A 161 16.51 7.84 10.65
N GLY A 162 15.22 8.13 10.79
CA GLY A 162 14.66 8.80 11.96
C GLY A 162 14.09 10.16 11.61
N ILE A 163 14.55 11.21 12.30
CA ILE A 163 14.14 12.60 12.00
C ILE A 163 15.35 13.30 11.41
N GLY A 164 15.22 13.88 10.22
CA GLY A 164 16.31 14.52 9.50
C GLY A 164 16.34 14.01 8.08
N ASN A 165 17.19 14.61 7.24
CA ASN A 165 17.37 14.14 5.87
C ASN A 165 18.44 13.05 5.88
N ASP A 166 18.02 11.80 5.81
CA ASP A 166 18.86 10.63 5.97
C ASP A 166 19.28 10.04 4.62
N SER A 167 20.49 9.50 4.58
CA SER A 167 20.99 8.76 3.42
C SER A 167 21.44 7.37 3.87
N ILE A 168 20.76 6.32 3.37
CA ILE A 168 21.05 4.93 3.72
C ILE A 168 21.34 4.17 2.43
N THR A 169 22.52 3.56 2.34
CA THR A 169 22.92 2.78 1.17
C THR A 169 23.37 1.39 1.58
N LEU A 170 22.72 0.36 1.04
CA LEU A 170 23.21 -1.01 1.08
C LEU A 170 24.24 -1.18 -0.02
N ASP A 171 25.44 -1.62 0.34
CA ASP A 171 26.44 -1.91 -0.68
C ASP A 171 26.11 -3.21 -1.43
N ALA A 172 26.73 -3.39 -2.60
CA ALA A 172 26.48 -4.55 -3.47
C ALA A 172 26.87 -5.92 -2.87
N SER A 173 27.40 -5.97 -1.64
CA SER A 173 27.66 -7.20 -0.91
C SER A 173 26.43 -7.71 -0.15
N VAL A 174 25.44 -6.85 0.11
CA VAL A 174 24.21 -7.20 0.83
C VAL A 174 23.28 -7.96 -0.10
N THR A 175 23.02 -9.22 0.23
CA THR A 175 22.12 -10.12 -0.52
C THR A 175 20.96 -10.60 0.36
N GLN A 176 20.72 -9.94 1.48
CA GLN A 176 19.68 -10.29 2.44
C GLN A 176 18.52 -9.33 2.26
N ASP A 177 17.30 -9.85 2.38
CA ASP A 177 16.09 -9.05 2.47
C ASP A 177 16.14 -8.19 3.75
N LEU A 178 16.11 -6.87 3.58
CA LEU A 178 16.14 -5.85 4.62
C LEU A 178 14.97 -4.89 4.48
N THR A 179 14.74 -4.11 5.54
CA THR A 179 13.80 -2.99 5.49
C THR A 179 14.55 -1.69 5.77
N LEU A 180 14.37 -0.70 4.90
CA LEU A 180 14.83 0.67 5.09
C LEU A 180 13.61 1.56 5.32
N ASP A 181 13.66 2.39 6.35
CA ASP A 181 12.64 3.40 6.66
C ASP A 181 13.37 4.74 6.83
N GLY A 182 13.09 5.71 5.95
CA GLY A 182 13.71 7.04 5.98
C GLY A 182 13.25 7.80 7.20
N GLY A 183 11.92 7.90 7.35
CA GLY A 183 11.31 8.55 8.50
C GLY A 183 10.76 9.91 8.11
N ALA A 184 11.22 10.95 8.78
CA ALA A 184 10.79 12.32 8.50
C ALA A 184 11.96 13.14 7.98
N GLY A 185 11.84 13.68 6.77
CA GLY A 185 12.88 14.45 6.10
C GLY A 185 12.93 14.09 4.62
N ASP A 186 13.74 14.81 3.85
CA ASP A 186 13.96 14.43 2.46
C ASP A 186 15.05 13.34 2.42
N ASP A 187 14.65 12.08 2.29
CA ASP A 187 15.53 10.93 2.47
C ASP A 187 16.06 10.36 1.15
N THR A 188 17.22 9.69 1.20
CA THR A 188 17.80 8.97 0.07
C THR A 188 18.14 7.54 0.48
N LEU A 189 17.34 6.59 0.02
CA LEU A 189 17.43 5.18 0.40
C LEU A 189 17.79 4.33 -0.84
N THR A 190 18.87 3.58 -0.74
CA THR A 190 19.31 2.64 -1.78
C THR A 190 19.45 1.27 -1.17
N ALA A 191 18.64 0.33 -1.64
CA ALA A 191 18.60 -1.04 -1.20
C ALA A 191 19.69 -1.89 -1.86
N GLY A 192 19.56 -3.22 -1.79
CA GLY A 192 20.64 -4.16 -2.09
C GLY A 192 20.33 -5.10 -3.25
N LYS A 193 20.63 -6.39 -3.05
CA LYS A 193 20.27 -7.47 -3.99
C LYS A 193 19.16 -8.38 -3.44
N GLY A 194 18.65 -8.04 -2.27
CA GLY A 194 17.63 -8.81 -1.58
C GLY A 194 16.26 -8.44 -2.11
N ASN A 195 15.23 -9.13 -1.64
CA ASN A 195 13.86 -8.66 -1.84
C ASN A 195 13.55 -7.69 -0.70
N ASP A 196 13.86 -6.42 -0.91
CA ASP A 196 13.92 -5.40 0.11
C ASP A 196 12.57 -4.67 0.27
N THR A 197 12.38 -4.03 1.42
CA THR A 197 11.27 -3.11 1.68
C THR A 197 11.85 -1.73 1.93
N VAL A 198 11.48 -0.75 1.12
CA VAL A 198 12.00 0.62 1.21
C VAL A 198 10.83 1.58 1.42
N ILE A 199 10.86 2.35 2.50
CA ILE A 199 9.81 3.29 2.87
C ILE A 199 10.46 4.66 3.04
N GLY A 200 10.04 5.66 2.26
CA GLY A 200 10.53 7.05 2.37
C GLY A 200 10.00 7.70 3.64
N GLY A 201 8.71 8.00 3.68
CA GLY A 201 8.04 8.54 4.84
C GLY A 201 7.48 9.94 4.58
N GLU A 202 7.85 10.92 5.41
CA GLU A 202 7.46 12.31 5.17
C GLU A 202 8.61 13.04 4.49
N GLY A 203 8.34 13.78 3.42
CA GLY A 203 9.35 14.58 2.75
C GLY A 203 9.42 14.23 1.28
N LYS A 204 10.38 14.82 0.58
CA LYS A 204 10.69 14.48 -0.80
C LYS A 204 11.77 13.41 -0.80
N ASP A 205 11.37 12.17 -1.03
CA ASP A 205 12.26 11.02 -0.89
C ASP A 205 12.80 10.54 -2.25
N THR A 206 13.97 9.90 -2.21
CA THR A 206 14.57 9.22 -3.35
C THR A 206 14.88 7.78 -2.98
N LEU A 207 14.15 6.84 -3.58
CA LEU A 207 14.18 5.42 -3.26
C LEU A 207 14.67 4.60 -4.46
N SER A 208 15.53 3.62 -4.21
CA SER A 208 16.04 2.69 -5.23
C SER A 208 16.14 1.27 -4.68
N GLY A 209 15.47 0.30 -5.34
CA GLY A 209 15.46 -1.11 -4.97
C GLY A 209 16.71 -1.88 -5.43
N LEU A 210 17.14 -1.63 -6.66
CA LEU A 210 18.26 -2.30 -7.36
C LEU A 210 17.93 -3.70 -7.86
N ASP A 211 18.56 -4.77 -7.35
CA ASP A 211 18.24 -6.13 -7.80
C ASP A 211 17.30 -6.78 -6.77
N GLY A 212 16.26 -7.49 -7.19
CA GLY A 212 15.36 -8.20 -6.27
C GLY A 212 13.90 -7.95 -6.60
N ASP A 213 12.99 -8.75 -6.02
CA ASP A 213 11.55 -8.42 -6.07
C ASP A 213 11.26 -7.50 -4.87
N ASP A 214 11.27 -6.18 -5.09
CA ASP A 214 11.23 -5.16 -4.03
C ASP A 214 9.83 -4.58 -3.74
N TYR A 215 9.66 -4.04 -2.54
CA TYR A 215 8.51 -3.22 -2.17
C TYR A 215 8.96 -1.81 -1.81
N LEU A 216 8.47 -0.79 -2.54
CA LEU A 216 8.84 0.60 -2.34
C LEU A 216 7.60 1.48 -2.11
N GLU A 217 7.64 2.30 -1.06
CA GLU A 217 6.61 3.29 -0.70
C GLU A 217 7.26 4.65 -0.51
N GLY A 218 6.93 5.63 -1.38
CA GLY A 218 7.35 7.03 -1.25
C GLY A 218 6.82 7.64 0.04
N GLY A 219 5.51 7.79 0.13
CA GLY A 219 4.86 8.29 1.34
C GLY A 219 4.21 9.64 1.10
N ALA A 220 4.63 10.66 1.84
CA ALA A 220 4.04 11.99 1.76
C ALA A 220 5.06 13.01 1.27
N GLY A 221 4.89 13.49 0.05
CA GLY A 221 5.74 14.48 -0.61
C GLY A 221 5.95 14.09 -2.07
N ASP A 222 6.70 14.91 -2.82
CA ASP A 222 6.93 14.64 -4.25
C ASP A 222 8.12 13.68 -4.41
N ASP A 223 7.87 12.38 -4.45
CA ASP A 223 8.91 11.35 -4.33
C ASP A 223 9.50 10.91 -5.67
N THR A 224 10.65 10.24 -5.61
CA THR A 224 11.26 9.57 -6.76
C THR A 224 11.57 8.13 -6.38
N VAL A 225 10.96 7.19 -7.08
CA VAL A 225 11.00 5.76 -6.75
C VAL A 225 11.43 4.95 -7.96
N GLU A 226 12.52 4.20 -7.84
CA GLU A 226 13.05 3.29 -8.86
C GLU A 226 13.08 1.86 -8.31
N GLY A 227 12.36 0.93 -8.94
CA GLY A 227 12.34 -0.49 -8.56
C GLY A 227 13.69 -1.13 -8.86
N GLY A 228 14.01 -1.26 -10.14
CA GLY A 228 15.28 -1.80 -10.61
C GLY A 228 15.05 -3.08 -11.42
N GLU A 229 15.78 -4.15 -11.13
CA GLU A 229 15.62 -5.45 -11.77
C GLU A 229 14.87 -6.41 -10.84
N GLY A 230 13.79 -7.00 -11.32
CA GLY A 230 12.95 -7.92 -10.57
C GLY A 230 11.48 -7.53 -10.70
N ARG A 231 10.61 -8.13 -9.90
CA ARG A 231 9.19 -7.82 -9.92
C ARG A 231 8.85 -6.95 -8.73
N ASP A 232 8.76 -5.66 -8.98
CA ASP A 232 8.67 -4.67 -7.93
C ASP A 232 7.23 -4.21 -7.69
N VAL A 233 6.98 -3.75 -6.46
CA VAL A 233 5.72 -3.13 -6.06
C VAL A 233 6.03 -1.72 -5.58
N LEU A 234 5.64 -0.73 -6.39
CA LEU A 234 5.93 0.68 -6.18
C LEU A 234 4.65 1.44 -5.85
N TYR A 235 4.75 2.32 -4.86
CA TYR A 235 3.69 3.23 -4.47
C TYR A 235 4.23 4.65 -4.28
N GLY A 236 3.61 5.63 -4.95
CA GLY A 236 3.94 7.06 -4.80
C GLY A 236 3.28 7.65 -3.56
N LEU A 237 1.94 7.52 -3.50
CA LEU A 237 1.00 7.95 -2.47
C LEU A 237 0.49 9.38 -2.54
N ASP A 238 1.09 10.35 -1.85
CA ASP A 238 0.59 11.73 -1.78
C ASP A 238 1.69 12.67 -2.20
N GLY A 239 1.47 13.39 -3.29
CA GLY A 239 2.47 14.25 -3.90
C GLY A 239 2.55 13.97 -5.39
N ASN A 240 3.38 14.73 -6.10
CA ASN A 240 3.60 14.54 -7.53
C ASN A 240 4.84 13.67 -7.69
N ASP A 241 4.62 12.38 -7.85
CA ASP A 241 5.65 11.37 -7.76
C ASP A 241 6.27 11.05 -9.13
N THR A 242 7.51 10.59 -9.13
CA THR A 242 8.16 10.00 -10.29
C THR A 242 8.52 8.55 -10.01
N LEU A 243 7.85 7.63 -10.68
CA LEU A 243 8.01 6.18 -10.47
C LEU A 243 8.55 5.49 -11.73
N THR A 244 9.49 4.57 -11.54
CA THR A 244 10.03 3.73 -12.62
C THR A 244 10.16 2.30 -12.11
N GLY A 245 9.46 1.36 -12.73
CA GLY A 245 9.53 -0.07 -12.36
C GLY A 245 10.92 -0.63 -12.67
N GLY A 246 11.33 -0.54 -13.94
CA GLY A 246 12.65 -0.95 -14.38
C GLY A 246 12.55 -2.19 -15.25
N GLY A 247 13.06 -3.33 -14.81
CA GLY A 247 13.01 -4.57 -15.57
C GLY A 247 12.35 -5.68 -14.79
N GLY A 248 11.25 -6.22 -15.32
CA GLY A 248 10.63 -7.43 -14.78
C GLY A 248 9.13 -7.45 -15.00
N ARG A 249 8.32 -7.48 -13.95
CA ARG A 249 6.87 -7.32 -14.07
C ARG A 249 6.48 -6.56 -12.84
N ASP A 250 6.23 -5.28 -13.04
CA ASP A 250 6.12 -4.34 -11.94
C ASP A 250 4.67 -3.93 -11.73
N TYR A 251 4.34 -3.67 -10.48
CA TYR A 251 3.10 -3.01 -10.10
C TYR A 251 3.43 -1.61 -9.60
N ILE A 252 2.88 -0.60 -10.24
CA ILE A 252 3.10 0.81 -9.93
C ILE A 252 1.76 1.48 -9.70
N ASP A 253 1.60 2.12 -8.54
CA ASP A 253 0.45 2.95 -8.19
C ASP A 253 0.94 4.33 -7.74
N GLY A 254 0.73 5.35 -8.59
CA GLY A 254 1.11 6.75 -8.32
C GLY A 254 0.41 7.30 -7.08
N GLY A 255 -0.87 6.98 -6.93
CA GLY A 255 -1.66 7.37 -5.77
C GLY A 255 -2.37 8.69 -6.03
N ALA A 256 -1.90 9.79 -5.46
CA ALA A 256 -2.60 11.06 -5.48
C ALA A 256 -1.66 12.25 -5.65
N GLY A 257 -1.89 13.00 -6.71
CA GLY A 257 -1.09 14.11 -7.20
C GLY A 257 -0.93 13.95 -8.71
N ASP A 258 -0.28 14.91 -9.37
CA ASP A 258 -0.03 14.80 -10.80
C ASP A 258 1.23 13.95 -11.01
N ASP A 259 1.08 12.65 -11.19
CA ASP A 259 2.17 11.68 -11.14
C ASP A 259 2.80 11.42 -12.51
N LYS A 260 4.05 10.95 -12.48
CA LYS A 260 4.74 10.39 -13.65
C LYS A 260 5.19 8.97 -13.35
N ALA A 261 4.66 7.99 -14.09
CA ALA A 261 5.04 6.60 -13.90
C ALA A 261 5.41 5.91 -15.23
N SER A 262 6.43 5.06 -15.19
CA SER A 262 6.85 4.21 -16.30
C SER A 262 7.11 2.77 -15.85
N GLY A 263 6.49 1.79 -16.52
CA GLY A 263 6.70 0.35 -16.25
C GLY A 263 8.15 -0.06 -16.49
N GLY A 264 8.62 0.15 -17.71
CA GLY A 264 9.99 -0.16 -18.12
C GLY A 264 10.02 -1.33 -19.09
N THR A 265 10.69 -2.42 -18.74
CA THR A 265 10.68 -3.64 -19.56
C THR A 265 9.92 -4.75 -18.86
N GLY A 266 9.12 -5.48 -19.63
CA GLY A 266 8.30 -6.57 -19.14
C GLY A 266 6.81 -6.23 -19.15
N ASP A 267 5.98 -7.12 -18.63
CA ASP A 267 4.51 -6.95 -18.71
C ASP A 267 4.02 -6.26 -17.43
N ASP A 268 3.90 -4.94 -17.45
CA ASP A 268 3.74 -4.12 -16.24
C ASP A 268 2.29 -3.74 -15.94
N GLN A 269 2.03 -3.30 -14.71
CA GLN A 269 0.76 -2.74 -14.26
C GLN A 269 1.01 -1.33 -13.74
N VAL A 270 0.53 -0.31 -14.44
CA VAL A 270 0.80 1.10 -14.13
C VAL A 270 -0.53 1.83 -13.89
N ILE A 271 -0.71 2.36 -12.69
CA ILE A 271 -1.94 3.02 -12.26
C ILE A 271 -1.58 4.44 -11.80
N GLY A 272 -2.18 5.47 -12.39
CA GLY A 272 -1.94 6.87 -12.01
C GLY A 272 -2.62 7.21 -10.69
N GLY A 273 -3.93 6.99 -10.62
CA GLY A 273 -4.69 7.15 -9.39
C GLY A 273 -5.53 8.41 -9.41
N ARG A 274 -5.19 9.44 -8.63
CA ARG A 274 -5.91 10.72 -8.57
C ARG A 274 -4.97 11.83 -9.02
N GLY A 275 -5.33 12.56 -10.07
CA GLY A 275 -4.52 13.70 -10.54
C GLY A 275 -4.49 13.75 -12.05
N ASN A 276 -3.63 14.58 -12.62
CA ASN A 276 -3.39 14.57 -14.06
C ASN A 276 -2.06 13.86 -14.32
N ASP A 277 -2.16 12.58 -14.61
CA ASP A 277 -1.00 11.70 -14.62
C ASP A 277 -0.37 11.58 -16.00
N THR A 278 0.92 11.26 -16.04
CA THR A 278 1.66 10.92 -17.25
C THR A 278 2.22 9.51 -17.11
N LEU A 279 1.62 8.57 -17.82
CA LEU A 279 1.85 7.13 -17.62
C LEU A 279 2.38 6.49 -18.90
N SER A 280 3.34 5.59 -18.75
CA SER A 280 3.87 4.73 -19.82
C SER A 280 3.98 3.28 -19.35
N GLY A 281 3.47 2.32 -20.14
CA GLY A 281 3.82 0.90 -19.98
C GLY A 281 5.26 0.60 -20.43
N ASP A 282 5.79 1.42 -21.36
CA ASP A 282 7.07 1.23 -22.04
C ASP A 282 7.14 -0.06 -22.88
N ALA A 283 7.79 -1.12 -22.42
CA ALA A 283 8.12 -2.27 -23.26
C ALA A 283 7.63 -3.61 -22.67
N GLY A 284 6.42 -3.98 -23.00
CA GLY A 284 5.92 -5.35 -22.90
C GLY A 284 4.45 -5.36 -23.22
N ASN A 285 3.69 -6.30 -22.65
CA ASN A 285 2.24 -6.22 -22.73
C ASN A 285 1.76 -5.62 -21.41
N ASP A 286 1.38 -4.35 -21.45
CA ASP A 286 1.19 -3.58 -20.23
C ASP A 286 -0.29 -3.36 -19.93
N ALA A 287 -0.64 -3.19 -18.66
CA ALA A 287 -1.96 -2.70 -18.23
C ALA A 287 -1.79 -1.32 -17.61
N VAL A 288 -2.29 -0.28 -18.27
CA VAL A 288 -2.11 1.11 -17.84
C VAL A 288 -3.47 1.76 -17.59
N ALA A 289 -3.68 2.27 -16.38
CA ALA A 289 -4.91 2.93 -15.96
C ALA A 289 -4.63 4.38 -15.53
N GLY A 290 -5.27 5.36 -16.20
CA GLY A 290 -5.13 6.79 -15.88
C GLY A 290 -5.62 7.08 -14.47
N GLY A 291 -6.92 6.93 -14.26
CA GLY A 291 -7.56 7.12 -12.96
C GLY A 291 -8.52 8.29 -12.98
N GLU A 292 -8.62 9.02 -11.88
CA GLU A 292 -9.42 10.24 -11.82
C GLU A 292 -8.57 11.42 -12.27
N GLY A 293 -8.99 12.10 -13.34
CA GLY A 293 -8.43 13.37 -13.74
C GLY A 293 -8.23 13.47 -15.25
N LYS A 294 -7.18 14.15 -15.69
CA LYS A 294 -6.92 14.32 -17.13
C LYS A 294 -5.52 13.83 -17.47
N ASP A 295 -5.47 12.55 -17.79
CA ASP A 295 -4.22 11.82 -17.94
C ASP A 295 -3.70 11.83 -19.37
N THR A 296 -2.40 11.56 -19.46
CA THR A 296 -1.69 11.17 -20.67
C THR A 296 -1.21 9.75 -20.50
N VAL A 297 -1.76 8.83 -21.29
CA VAL A 297 -1.55 7.39 -21.13
C VAL A 297 -0.97 6.78 -22.41
N GLU A 298 0.18 6.14 -22.27
CA GLU A 298 0.87 5.38 -23.30
C GLU A 298 1.09 3.94 -22.79
N GLY A 299 0.80 2.94 -23.61
CA GLY A 299 1.19 1.55 -23.38
C GLY A 299 2.61 1.29 -23.88
N GLY A 300 2.97 1.85 -25.04
CA GLY A 300 4.31 1.74 -25.61
C GLY A 300 4.43 0.58 -26.62
N THR A 301 5.42 -0.29 -26.42
CA THR A 301 5.67 -1.43 -27.32
C THR A 301 5.18 -2.75 -26.78
N GLY A 302 4.04 -3.19 -27.29
CA GLY A 302 3.61 -4.59 -27.22
C GLY A 302 2.13 -4.66 -27.48
N THR A 303 1.39 -5.46 -26.70
CA THR A 303 -0.08 -5.51 -26.74
C THR A 303 -0.63 -5.06 -25.39
N ASP A 304 -1.05 -3.81 -25.34
CA ASP A 304 -1.32 -3.14 -24.06
C ASP A 304 -2.82 -3.02 -23.80
N LYS A 305 -3.23 -2.92 -22.55
CA LYS A 305 -4.60 -2.60 -22.13
C LYS A 305 -4.59 -1.23 -21.48
N LEU A 306 -5.32 -0.28 -22.07
CA LEU A 306 -5.42 1.08 -21.57
C LEU A 306 -6.82 1.32 -20.98
N TYR A 307 -6.87 1.72 -19.71
CA TYR A 307 -8.08 2.06 -18.97
C TYR A 307 -8.11 3.57 -18.72
N VAL A 308 -8.96 4.26 -19.47
CA VAL A 308 -8.92 5.73 -19.59
C VAL A 308 -10.31 6.33 -19.60
N GLU A 309 -10.45 7.58 -19.18
CA GLU A 309 -11.66 8.39 -19.38
C GLU A 309 -11.82 8.82 -20.86
N GLU A 310 -13.01 9.31 -21.22
CA GLU A 310 -13.32 9.72 -22.60
C GLU A 310 -12.46 10.90 -23.10
N ASN A 311 -11.97 11.74 -22.19
CA ASN A 311 -11.27 13.01 -22.45
C ASN A 311 -9.76 12.95 -22.24
N GLU A 312 -9.20 11.78 -21.96
CA GLU A 312 -7.76 11.58 -21.78
C GLU A 312 -6.99 11.54 -23.11
N THR A 313 -5.69 11.82 -23.01
CA THR A 313 -4.78 11.79 -24.16
C THR A 313 -4.12 10.42 -24.23
N THR A 314 -4.34 9.69 -25.32
CA THR A 314 -3.66 8.41 -25.59
C THR A 314 -2.89 8.46 -26.90
N SER A 315 -1.62 8.07 -26.90
CA SER A 315 -0.77 7.96 -28.10
C SER A 315 -0.96 6.63 -28.85
N ASP A 316 -1.44 5.58 -28.17
CA ASP A 316 -1.57 4.25 -28.74
C ASP A 316 -2.94 3.97 -29.35
N ALA A 317 -3.07 4.30 -30.63
CA ALA A 317 -4.27 4.02 -31.40
C ALA A 317 -4.24 2.68 -32.18
N ALA A 318 -3.16 1.88 -32.12
CA ALA A 318 -2.96 0.78 -33.06
C ALA A 318 -2.41 -0.55 -32.51
N LYS A 319 -1.94 -0.63 -31.25
CA LYS A 319 -1.36 -1.87 -30.68
C LYS A 319 -2.02 -2.37 -29.39
N GLY A 320 -2.73 -1.52 -28.64
CA GLY A 320 -3.43 -1.90 -27.41
C GLY A 320 -4.97 -1.91 -27.49
N GLU A 321 -5.60 -2.65 -26.57
CA GLU A 321 -7.02 -2.60 -26.25
C GLU A 321 -7.31 -1.34 -25.40
N ARG A 322 -8.04 -0.37 -25.94
CA ARG A 322 -8.45 0.83 -25.21
C ARG A 322 -9.87 0.65 -24.66
N ASN A 323 -10.00 0.68 -23.33
CA ASN A 323 -11.25 0.62 -22.60
C ASN A 323 -11.57 1.97 -21.99
N ILE A 324 -12.78 2.47 -22.25
CA ILE A 324 -13.30 3.66 -21.58
C ILE A 324 -13.84 3.28 -20.21
N VAL A 325 -13.31 3.91 -19.17
CA VAL A 325 -13.78 3.78 -17.79
C VAL A 325 -14.57 5.04 -17.43
N ASP A 326 -15.79 4.88 -16.91
CA ASP A 326 -16.59 6.01 -16.44
C ASP A 326 -16.21 6.36 -14.99
N MET A 327 -15.43 7.43 -14.82
CA MET A 327 -14.99 7.93 -13.52
C MET A 327 -15.84 9.07 -12.97
N THR A 328 -16.89 9.47 -13.70
CA THR A 328 -17.73 10.64 -13.39
C THR A 328 -18.28 10.64 -11.95
N ASN A 329 -18.54 9.44 -11.41
CA ASN A 329 -19.06 9.25 -10.05
C ASN A 329 -18.13 8.41 -9.17
N ALA A 330 -16.85 8.28 -9.52
CA ALA A 330 -15.88 7.43 -8.81
C ALA A 330 -15.82 7.71 -7.30
N ALA A 331 -15.92 8.99 -6.91
CA ALA A 331 -15.96 9.40 -5.50
C ALA A 331 -17.19 8.89 -4.71
N THR A 332 -18.26 8.47 -5.39
CA THR A 332 -19.45 7.87 -4.75
C THR A 332 -19.48 6.35 -4.87
N VAL A 333 -18.69 5.77 -5.77
CA VAL A 333 -18.59 4.32 -5.97
C VAL A 333 -17.83 3.70 -4.80
N GLY A 334 -18.43 2.69 -4.18
CA GLY A 334 -17.92 2.05 -2.97
C GLY A 334 -18.26 2.83 -1.69
N SER A 335 -19.28 3.69 -1.69
CA SER A 335 -19.71 4.45 -0.51
C SER A 335 -20.13 3.59 0.70
N SER A 336 -20.51 2.33 0.45
CA SER A 336 -20.79 1.29 1.44
C SER A 336 -19.53 0.71 2.09
N VAL A 337 -18.36 0.94 1.50
CA VAL A 337 -17.07 0.44 1.96
C VAL A 337 -16.42 1.48 2.86
N SER A 338 -16.06 1.08 4.07
CA SER A 338 -15.33 1.91 5.04
C SER A 338 -14.05 1.22 5.44
N VAL A 339 -13.03 2.01 5.81
CA VAL A 339 -11.73 1.49 6.26
C VAL A 339 -11.51 1.90 7.72
N THR A 340 -11.01 0.97 8.53
CA THR A 340 -10.67 1.19 9.93
C THR A 340 -9.27 0.64 10.21
N GLY A 341 -8.50 1.32 11.05
CA GLY A 341 -7.11 0.95 11.35
C GLY A 341 -6.28 2.17 11.70
N SER A 342 -4.95 2.02 11.67
CA SER A 342 -4.05 3.17 11.70
C SER A 342 -4.34 4.12 10.53
N ALA A 343 -3.91 5.37 10.64
CA ALA A 343 -4.10 6.32 9.56
C ALA A 343 -3.33 5.88 8.29
N ASP A 344 -2.13 5.31 8.43
CA ASP A 344 -1.32 4.78 7.31
C ASP A 344 -2.02 3.65 6.61
N TYR A 345 -2.59 2.74 7.39
CA TYR A 345 -3.37 1.65 6.83
C TYR A 345 -4.54 2.18 6.01
N GLN A 346 -5.28 3.16 6.54
CA GLN A 346 -6.38 3.80 5.81
C GLN A 346 -5.91 4.48 4.53
N ALA A 347 -4.78 5.19 4.59
CA ALA A 347 -4.20 5.87 3.44
C ALA A 347 -3.79 4.87 2.33
N ARG A 348 -3.15 3.75 2.68
CA ARG A 348 -2.79 2.72 1.70
C ARG A 348 -3.99 2.02 1.08
N VAL A 349 -4.95 1.61 1.90
CA VAL A 349 -6.17 0.97 1.41
C VAL A 349 -6.99 1.94 0.53
N GLN A 350 -6.92 3.25 0.80
CA GLN A 350 -7.53 4.23 -0.08
C GLN A 350 -6.87 4.25 -1.46
N SER A 351 -5.53 4.14 -1.55
CA SER A 351 -4.80 3.95 -2.81
C SER A 351 -5.29 2.72 -3.56
N ASP A 352 -5.35 1.56 -2.89
CA ASP A 352 -5.86 0.31 -3.49
C ASP A 352 -7.32 0.46 -3.99
N LEU A 353 -8.18 1.15 -3.23
CA LEU A 353 -9.56 1.42 -3.64
C LEU A 353 -9.64 2.42 -4.81
N ASP A 354 -8.69 3.34 -4.92
CA ASP A 354 -8.58 4.26 -6.05
C ASP A 354 -8.15 3.50 -7.30
N ALA A 355 -7.14 2.64 -7.19
CA ALA A 355 -6.73 1.69 -8.23
C ALA A 355 -7.89 0.81 -8.72
N LEU A 356 -8.70 0.25 -7.81
CA LEU A 356 -9.91 -0.49 -8.18
C LEU A 356 -10.92 0.34 -8.96
N ARG A 357 -11.08 1.62 -8.64
CA ARG A 357 -12.01 2.49 -9.37
C ARG A 357 -11.50 2.83 -10.76
N SER A 358 -10.19 2.82 -10.98
CA SER A 358 -9.57 3.04 -12.28
C SER A 358 -9.78 1.86 -13.27
N MET A 359 -10.41 0.77 -12.83
CA MET A 359 -10.63 -0.44 -13.63
C MET A 359 -12.11 -0.88 -13.66
N PRO A 360 -12.62 -1.43 -14.79
CA PRO A 360 -14.02 -1.83 -14.90
C PRO A 360 -14.47 -2.87 -13.86
N ALA A 361 -13.69 -3.93 -13.61
CA ALA A 361 -14.06 -4.96 -12.63
C ALA A 361 -14.12 -4.39 -11.22
N GLY A 362 -13.18 -3.53 -10.85
CA GLY A 362 -13.17 -2.89 -9.53
C GLY A 362 -14.38 -1.97 -9.34
N GLN A 363 -14.74 -1.15 -10.34
CA GLN A 363 -15.94 -0.34 -10.24
C GLN A 363 -17.23 -1.18 -10.16
N GLU A 364 -17.34 -2.24 -10.96
CA GLU A 364 -18.52 -3.11 -10.95
C GLU A 364 -18.69 -3.78 -9.58
N LEU A 365 -17.61 -4.30 -8.99
CA LEU A 365 -17.65 -4.89 -7.66
C LEU A 365 -18.08 -3.87 -6.59
N LEU A 366 -17.52 -2.67 -6.62
CA LEU A 366 -17.86 -1.60 -5.67
C LEU A 366 -19.32 -1.14 -5.85
N ARG A 367 -19.85 -1.12 -7.08
CA ARG A 367 -21.28 -0.85 -7.34
C ARG A 367 -22.17 -1.96 -6.80
N THR A 368 -21.78 -3.22 -6.94
CA THR A 368 -22.52 -4.36 -6.38
C THR A 368 -22.56 -4.29 -4.85
N LEU A 369 -21.47 -3.88 -4.20
CA LEU A 369 -21.43 -3.63 -2.77
C LEU A 369 -22.38 -2.50 -2.36
N ASP A 370 -22.36 -1.37 -3.07
CA ASP A 370 -23.26 -0.24 -2.79
C ASP A 370 -24.74 -0.60 -3.00
N ALA A 371 -25.05 -1.34 -4.06
CA ALA A 371 -26.41 -1.78 -4.40
C ALA A 371 -27.01 -2.76 -3.37
N SER A 372 -26.17 -3.44 -2.58
CA SER A 372 -26.62 -4.34 -1.51
C SER A 372 -27.42 -3.62 -0.39
N GLY A 373 -27.18 -2.31 -0.22
CA GLY A 373 -27.71 -1.54 0.90
C GLY A 373 -27.14 -1.93 2.27
N LYS A 374 -26.02 -2.68 2.29
CA LYS A 374 -25.28 -3.08 3.49
C LYS A 374 -23.96 -2.33 3.58
N THR A 375 -23.26 -2.51 4.69
CA THR A 375 -21.93 -1.94 4.91
C THR A 375 -20.84 -3.00 4.82
N THR A 376 -19.68 -2.61 4.29
CA THR A 376 -18.46 -3.41 4.29
C THR A 376 -17.38 -2.62 5.03
N THR A 377 -16.78 -3.21 6.07
CA THR A 377 -15.69 -2.58 6.83
C THR A 377 -14.39 -3.31 6.58
N ILE A 378 -13.42 -2.64 5.97
CA ILE A 378 -12.04 -3.12 5.82
C ILE A 378 -11.26 -2.77 7.09
N SER A 379 -10.49 -3.71 7.59
CA SER A 379 -9.69 -3.58 8.80
C SER A 379 -8.36 -4.32 8.69
N GLU A 380 -7.34 -3.76 9.33
CA GLU A 380 -6.00 -4.32 9.32
C GLU A 380 -5.95 -5.71 9.97
N THR A 381 -5.23 -6.64 9.33
CA THR A 381 -4.90 -7.94 9.90
C THR A 381 -3.43 -8.25 9.73
N LYS A 382 -2.83 -8.89 10.74
CA LYS A 382 -1.48 -9.47 10.65
C LYS A 382 -1.48 -10.85 9.98
N GLY A 383 -2.64 -11.50 9.93
CA GLY A 383 -2.82 -12.83 9.35
C GLY A 383 -3.04 -12.77 7.83
N GLY A 384 -3.57 -13.88 7.30
CA GLY A 384 -4.08 -13.89 5.93
C GLY A 384 -5.28 -12.98 5.76
N ASN A 385 -5.47 -12.51 4.52
CA ASN A 385 -6.66 -11.81 4.11
C ASN A 385 -7.90 -12.71 4.32
N ASN A 386 -9.02 -12.10 4.71
CA ASN A 386 -10.28 -12.81 4.92
C ASN A 386 -11.49 -11.86 4.83
N ALA A 387 -12.67 -12.43 4.60
CA ALA A 387 -13.94 -11.74 4.73
C ALA A 387 -14.93 -12.52 5.61
N ASN A 388 -15.74 -11.80 6.39
CA ASN A 388 -16.73 -12.36 7.31
C ASN A 388 -18.03 -11.53 7.30
N GLY A 389 -19.13 -12.05 7.86
CA GLY A 389 -20.44 -11.39 7.90
C GLY A 389 -21.17 -11.52 9.25
N THR A 390 -22.10 -10.59 9.53
CA THR A 390 -22.86 -10.57 10.80
C THR A 390 -24.38 -10.33 10.63
N PRO A 391 -25.25 -11.30 11.01
CA PRO A 391 -24.94 -12.69 11.28
C PRO A 391 -24.63 -13.43 9.97
N LEU A 392 -23.61 -14.28 9.98
CA LEU A 392 -23.18 -15.01 8.79
C LEU A 392 -24.31 -15.85 8.14
N SER A 393 -25.28 -16.31 8.94
CA SER A 393 -26.45 -17.04 8.44
C SER A 393 -27.24 -16.31 7.36
N ASP A 394 -27.24 -14.99 7.38
CA ASP A 394 -28.02 -14.17 6.45
C ASP A 394 -27.26 -13.94 5.13
N GLY A 395 -25.94 -14.18 5.11
CA GLY A 395 -25.08 -14.02 3.94
C GLY A 395 -25.15 -15.16 2.93
N PHE A 396 -25.84 -16.26 3.23
CA PHE A 396 -25.90 -17.44 2.35
C PHE A 396 -27.07 -17.43 1.38
N MET A 397 -26.85 -18.07 0.21
CA MET A 397 -27.90 -18.41 -0.75
C MET A 397 -28.96 -19.30 -0.12
N ASN A 398 -30.22 -19.09 -0.51
CA ASN A 398 -31.32 -19.95 -0.12
C ASN A 398 -31.25 -21.29 -0.85
N ALA A 399 -31.90 -22.32 -0.29
CA ALA A 399 -31.93 -23.67 -0.86
C ALA A 399 -32.63 -23.75 -2.23
N ASP A 400 -33.40 -22.73 -2.61
CA ASP A 400 -34.04 -22.61 -3.93
C ASP A 400 -33.18 -21.89 -4.98
N GLY A 401 -31.92 -21.58 -4.64
CA GLY A 401 -30.96 -20.88 -5.51
C GLY A 401 -31.17 -19.37 -5.58
N THR A 402 -32.09 -18.80 -4.80
CA THR A 402 -32.26 -17.35 -4.71
C THR A 402 -31.31 -16.73 -3.68
N PRO A 403 -30.91 -15.45 -3.84
CA PRO A 403 -30.10 -14.77 -2.84
C PRO A 403 -30.77 -14.72 -1.46
N GLY A 404 -29.96 -14.90 -0.41
CA GLY A 404 -30.35 -14.69 0.97
C GLY A 404 -30.64 -13.22 1.29
N LYS A 405 -30.72 -12.90 2.58
CA LYS A 405 -31.00 -11.51 3.03
C LYS A 405 -29.80 -10.58 2.95
N GLY A 406 -28.59 -11.15 2.89
CA GLY A 406 -27.35 -10.42 3.03
C GLY A 406 -27.11 -9.88 4.44
N SER A 407 -25.85 -9.66 4.77
CA SER A 407 -25.42 -9.09 6.05
C SER A 407 -24.32 -8.04 5.86
N ASP A 408 -24.09 -7.20 6.86
CA ASP A 408 -22.89 -6.37 6.86
C ASP A 408 -21.64 -7.26 6.84
N ALA A 409 -20.63 -6.85 6.10
CA ALA A 409 -19.39 -7.58 5.91
C ALA A 409 -18.19 -6.90 6.58
N THR A 410 -17.22 -7.69 6.98
CA THR A 410 -15.91 -7.21 7.45
C THR A 410 -14.82 -7.90 6.65
N VAL A 411 -13.85 -7.13 6.16
CA VAL A 411 -12.65 -7.61 5.46
C VAL A 411 -11.44 -7.40 6.36
N GLY A 412 -10.71 -8.46 6.66
CA GLY A 412 -9.37 -8.38 7.21
C GLY A 412 -8.37 -8.31 6.06
N TYR A 413 -7.62 -7.22 5.94
CA TYR A 413 -6.69 -7.03 4.82
C TYR A 413 -5.26 -6.70 5.31
N ASN A 414 -4.30 -7.45 4.79
CA ASN A 414 -2.87 -7.28 5.01
C ASN A 414 -2.21 -6.72 3.74
N ARG A 415 -1.85 -5.42 3.79
CA ARG A 415 -1.31 -4.65 2.66
C ARG A 415 0.08 -5.10 2.19
N THR A 416 0.87 -5.74 3.05
CA THR A 416 2.23 -6.18 2.72
C THR A 416 2.31 -7.65 2.32
N ARG A 417 1.18 -8.38 2.34
CA ARG A 417 1.15 -9.78 1.92
C ARG A 417 1.09 -9.89 0.39
N ILE A 418 2.25 -9.72 -0.23
CA ILE A 418 2.47 -9.83 -1.68
C ILE A 418 2.79 -11.27 -2.15
N SER A 419 3.23 -12.16 -1.25
CA SER A 419 3.54 -13.57 -1.54
C SER A 419 2.44 -14.55 -1.12
N LEU A 420 2.06 -15.48 -2.01
CA LEU A 420 1.07 -16.53 -1.75
C LEU A 420 1.63 -17.96 -1.62
N GLY A 421 2.95 -18.15 -1.66
CA GLY A 421 3.58 -19.47 -1.52
C GLY A 421 4.89 -19.60 -2.29
N ALA A 422 5.51 -20.80 -2.23
CA ALA A 422 6.90 -21.04 -2.66
C ALA A 422 7.09 -21.39 -4.16
N SER A 423 6.08 -21.25 -5.02
CA SER A 423 6.22 -21.53 -6.46
C SER A 423 6.04 -20.28 -7.32
N GLU A 424 6.95 -20.12 -8.29
CA GLU A 424 7.11 -19.02 -9.26
C GLU A 424 5.81 -18.45 -9.84
N GLU A 425 4.78 -19.29 -10.07
CA GLU A 425 3.49 -18.90 -10.66
C GLU A 425 2.65 -17.96 -9.75
N TRP A 426 2.98 -17.87 -8.45
CA TRP A 426 2.14 -17.23 -7.43
C TRP A 426 2.84 -16.15 -6.59
N MET A 427 4.05 -15.72 -6.97
CA MET A 427 4.95 -15.04 -6.01
C MET A 427 4.88 -13.50 -5.93
N THR A 428 4.18 -12.78 -6.80
CA THR A 428 3.81 -11.39 -6.54
C THR A 428 2.40 -11.15 -7.03
N ARG A 429 1.44 -11.21 -6.10
CA ARG A 429 0.08 -10.77 -6.37
C ARG A 429 0.05 -9.26 -6.07
N PRO A 430 -0.27 -8.38 -7.04
CA PRO A 430 -0.51 -6.98 -6.74
C PRO A 430 -1.43 -6.85 -5.52
N PRO A 431 -1.09 -6.01 -4.52
CA PRO A 431 -1.89 -5.90 -3.29
C PRO A 431 -3.39 -5.66 -3.57
N VAL A 432 -3.69 -4.90 -4.63
CA VAL A 432 -5.05 -4.62 -5.12
C VAL A 432 -5.85 -5.87 -5.51
N VAL A 433 -5.24 -6.88 -6.14
CA VAL A 433 -5.91 -8.16 -6.46
C VAL A 433 -6.30 -8.87 -5.16
N GLY A 434 -5.51 -8.66 -4.12
CA GLY A 434 -5.81 -9.20 -2.81
C GLY A 434 -6.90 -8.54 -2.05
N LEU A 435 -7.03 -7.24 -2.18
CA LEU A 435 -8.19 -6.53 -1.66
C LEU A 435 -9.44 -6.94 -2.43
N PHE A 436 -9.35 -6.98 -3.76
CA PHE A 436 -10.45 -7.38 -4.64
C PHE A 436 -11.01 -8.75 -4.29
N HIS A 437 -10.15 -9.76 -4.09
CA HIS A 437 -10.57 -11.10 -3.71
C HIS A 437 -11.43 -11.11 -2.44
N GLU A 438 -11.03 -10.37 -1.40
CA GLU A 438 -11.83 -10.31 -0.18
C GLU A 438 -13.09 -9.46 -0.33
N LEU A 439 -13.06 -8.42 -1.17
CA LEU A 439 -14.25 -7.64 -1.51
C LEU A 439 -15.26 -8.45 -2.30
N VAL A 440 -14.80 -9.43 -3.09
CA VAL A 440 -15.65 -10.40 -3.76
C VAL A 440 -16.39 -11.28 -2.74
N HIS A 441 -15.69 -11.81 -1.73
CA HIS A 441 -16.33 -12.51 -0.61
C HIS A 441 -17.30 -11.60 0.16
N ALA A 442 -16.91 -10.34 0.41
CA ALA A 442 -17.79 -9.37 1.06
C ALA A 442 -19.04 -9.07 0.21
N SER A 443 -18.91 -9.01 -1.12
CA SER A 443 -20.02 -8.85 -2.04
C SER A 443 -20.99 -10.01 -1.94
N ASP A 444 -20.50 -11.24 -1.79
CA ASP A 444 -21.35 -12.40 -1.59
C ASP A 444 -22.12 -12.36 -0.27
N ILE A 445 -21.42 -11.97 0.79
CA ILE A 445 -22.00 -11.85 2.13
C ILE A 445 -23.06 -10.76 2.17
N THR A 446 -22.81 -9.61 1.55
CA THR A 446 -23.71 -8.45 1.55
C THR A 446 -24.94 -8.65 0.68
N ASN A 447 -24.81 -9.40 -0.41
CA ASN A 447 -25.93 -9.70 -1.32
C ASN A 447 -26.66 -11.01 -0.99
N GLY A 448 -26.15 -11.80 -0.04
CA GLY A 448 -26.73 -13.11 0.27
C GLY A 448 -26.45 -14.15 -0.82
N THR A 449 -25.42 -13.94 -1.66
CA THR A 449 -25.06 -14.83 -2.77
C THR A 449 -23.95 -15.81 -2.40
N LEU A 450 -23.56 -15.89 -1.12
CA LEU A 450 -22.55 -16.83 -0.66
C LEU A 450 -23.02 -18.27 -0.87
N ALA A 451 -22.38 -18.98 -1.80
CA ALA A 451 -22.71 -20.35 -2.13
C ALA A 451 -22.22 -21.31 -1.02
N ASN A 452 -23.13 -22.11 -0.48
CA ASN A 452 -22.80 -23.19 0.45
C ASN A 452 -22.44 -24.46 -0.32
N GLY A 453 -21.32 -25.09 0.03
CA GLY A 453 -20.94 -26.36 -0.57
C GLY A 453 -19.44 -26.55 -0.66
N GLU A 454 -19.06 -27.75 -1.07
CA GLU A 454 -17.68 -28.15 -1.23
C GLU A 454 -17.56 -29.19 -2.35
N LYS A 455 -16.55 -29.02 -3.20
CA LYS A 455 -16.20 -30.00 -4.23
C LYS A 455 -14.76 -30.46 -4.01
N ASN A 456 -14.57 -31.78 -3.89
CA ASN A 456 -13.24 -32.40 -3.75
C ASN A 456 -12.35 -31.82 -2.63
N GLY A 457 -12.88 -31.47 -1.45
CA GLY A 457 -12.08 -30.86 -0.38
C GLY A 457 -12.08 -29.34 -0.37
N THR A 458 -12.59 -28.69 -1.42
CA THR A 458 -12.50 -27.23 -1.62
C THR A 458 -13.88 -26.59 -1.54
N ARG A 459 -14.06 -25.65 -0.59
CA ARG A 459 -15.33 -24.95 -0.41
C ARG A 459 -15.60 -24.06 -1.63
N ASN A 460 -16.83 -24.05 -2.13
CA ASN A 460 -17.22 -23.26 -3.31
C ASN A 460 -16.93 -21.76 -3.18
N LEU A 461 -16.85 -21.26 -1.95
CA LEU A 461 -16.48 -19.89 -1.60
C LEU A 461 -15.26 -19.41 -2.40
N GLU A 462 -14.18 -20.17 -2.33
CA GLU A 462 -12.89 -19.72 -2.83
C GLU A 462 -12.77 -19.80 -4.36
N PRO A 463 -13.16 -20.91 -5.03
CA PRO A 463 -13.23 -20.93 -6.49
C PRO A 463 -14.21 -19.89 -7.04
N SER A 464 -15.34 -19.63 -6.36
CA SER A 464 -16.27 -18.58 -6.77
C SER A 464 -15.66 -17.19 -6.72
N ALA A 465 -14.90 -16.88 -5.67
CA ALA A 465 -14.22 -15.60 -5.57
C ALA A 465 -13.16 -15.41 -6.66
N VAL A 466 -12.49 -16.49 -7.05
CA VAL A 466 -11.60 -16.48 -8.22
C VAL A 466 -12.36 -16.31 -9.54
N GLY A 467 -13.62 -16.72 -9.61
CA GLY A 467 -14.42 -16.75 -10.85
C GLY A 467 -14.30 -18.09 -11.59
N LEU A 468 -14.02 -19.18 -10.86
CA LEU A 468 -14.04 -20.55 -11.37
C LEU A 468 -15.45 -21.14 -11.29
N PRO A 469 -15.76 -22.15 -12.11
CA PRO A 469 -17.03 -22.88 -12.02
C PRO A 469 -17.20 -23.55 -10.65
N ILE A 470 -18.38 -23.38 -10.04
CA ILE A 470 -18.76 -23.98 -8.77
C ILE A 470 -20.08 -24.74 -8.87
N ASP A 471 -20.26 -25.70 -7.96
CA ASP A 471 -21.51 -26.44 -7.78
C ASP A 471 -22.42 -25.66 -6.81
N LEU A 472 -23.50 -25.06 -7.30
CA LEU A 472 -24.34 -24.18 -6.47
C LEU A 472 -25.24 -24.91 -5.48
N ASP A 473 -25.62 -26.16 -5.76
CA ASP A 473 -26.67 -26.88 -5.03
C ASP A 473 -26.18 -28.20 -4.42
N ASN A 474 -24.92 -28.58 -4.66
CA ASN A 474 -24.35 -29.88 -4.31
C ASN A 474 -25.11 -31.07 -4.95
N ASP A 475 -25.85 -30.83 -6.05
CA ASP A 475 -26.39 -31.90 -6.89
C ASP A 475 -25.41 -32.18 -8.03
N PRO A 476 -24.76 -33.35 -8.05
CA PRO A 476 -23.79 -33.69 -9.11
C PRO A 476 -24.39 -33.77 -10.53
N LYS A 477 -25.71 -33.63 -10.67
CA LYS A 477 -26.40 -33.53 -11.97
C LYS A 477 -26.52 -32.09 -12.48
N THR A 478 -26.43 -31.10 -11.60
CA THR A 478 -26.47 -29.69 -11.97
C THR A 478 -25.10 -29.29 -12.53
N PRO A 479 -25.02 -28.68 -13.74
CA PRO A 479 -23.74 -28.22 -14.26
C PRO A 479 -23.14 -27.14 -13.37
N ASP A 480 -21.82 -27.21 -13.14
CA ASP A 480 -21.09 -26.12 -12.50
C ASP A 480 -21.25 -24.82 -13.30
N VAL A 481 -21.34 -23.70 -12.61
CA VAL A 481 -21.45 -22.37 -13.23
C VAL A 481 -20.47 -21.39 -12.62
N VAL A 482 -20.07 -20.39 -13.39
CA VAL A 482 -19.39 -19.20 -12.84
C VAL A 482 -20.46 -18.34 -12.17
N GLN A 483 -20.23 -17.94 -10.92
CA GLN A 483 -21.16 -17.14 -10.16
C GLN A 483 -21.36 -15.76 -10.83
N GLY A 484 -22.62 -15.40 -11.11
CA GLY A 484 -22.97 -14.11 -11.73
C GLY A 484 -23.24 -13.01 -10.70
N GLY A 485 -23.48 -11.78 -11.20
CA GLY A 485 -23.87 -10.62 -10.39
C GLY A 485 -22.71 -9.78 -9.83
N ARG A 486 -21.48 -10.25 -10.02
CA ARG A 486 -20.23 -9.53 -9.73
C ARG A 486 -19.09 -10.13 -10.56
N PRO A 487 -17.99 -9.41 -10.78
CA PRO A 487 -16.77 -10.00 -11.29
C PRO A 487 -16.12 -10.94 -10.27
N GLY A 488 -15.35 -11.92 -10.76
CA GLY A 488 -14.43 -12.73 -9.96
C GLY A 488 -12.98 -12.26 -10.16
N GLU A 489 -12.05 -12.71 -9.31
CA GLU A 489 -10.63 -12.30 -9.34
C GLU A 489 -10.02 -12.41 -10.74
N ASN A 490 -10.34 -13.47 -11.49
CA ASN A 490 -9.84 -13.68 -12.85
C ASN A 490 -10.21 -12.58 -13.85
N VAL A 491 -11.30 -11.84 -13.61
CA VAL A 491 -11.67 -10.69 -14.43
C VAL A 491 -10.68 -9.54 -14.17
N LEU A 492 -10.43 -9.21 -12.90
CA LEU A 492 -9.44 -8.18 -12.54
C LEU A 492 -8.02 -8.59 -12.97
N ARG A 493 -7.68 -9.89 -12.84
CA ARG A 493 -6.39 -10.40 -13.30
C ARG A 493 -6.21 -10.20 -14.79
N ASP A 494 -7.22 -10.51 -15.60
CA ASP A 494 -7.15 -10.22 -17.03
C ASP A 494 -6.97 -8.72 -17.28
N GLU A 495 -7.69 -7.86 -16.54
CA GLU A 495 -7.54 -6.41 -16.67
C GLU A 495 -6.11 -5.92 -16.36
N LEU A 496 -5.46 -6.56 -15.40
CA LEU A 496 -4.07 -6.29 -15.01
C LEU A 496 -3.02 -7.07 -15.84
N ASN A 497 -3.44 -7.70 -16.95
CA ASN A 497 -2.60 -8.58 -17.76
C ASN A 497 -1.89 -9.72 -16.99
N LEU A 498 -2.52 -10.18 -15.91
CA LEU A 498 -2.04 -11.28 -15.08
C LEU A 498 -2.57 -12.63 -15.60
N PRO A 499 -1.79 -13.72 -15.46
CA PRO A 499 -2.24 -15.06 -15.83
C PRO A 499 -3.53 -15.45 -15.11
N THR A 500 -4.49 -16.02 -15.84
CA THR A 500 -5.74 -16.53 -15.26
C THR A 500 -5.48 -17.69 -14.31
N ARG A 501 -6.13 -17.68 -13.14
CA ARG A 501 -6.16 -18.82 -12.22
C ARG A 501 -7.09 -19.89 -12.76
N THR A 502 -6.56 -21.08 -13.03
CA THR A 502 -7.32 -22.22 -13.54
C THR A 502 -7.83 -23.15 -12.42
N HIS A 503 -7.30 -22.97 -11.21
CA HIS A 503 -7.60 -23.75 -10.02
C HIS A 503 -7.48 -22.86 -8.77
N TYR A 504 -8.04 -23.33 -7.66
CA TYR A 504 -7.87 -22.74 -6.33
C TYR A 504 -7.02 -23.66 -5.45
#